data_AF-A0A800DV64-F1
#
_entry.id   AF-A0A800DV64-F1
#
_cell.length_a   1.000
_cell.length_b   1.000
_cell.length_c   1.000
_cell.angle_alpha   90.00
_cell.angle_beta   90.00
_cell.angle_gamma   90.00
#
_symmetry.space_group_name_H-M   'P 1'
#
loop_
_entity.id
_entity.type
_entity.pdbx_description
1 polymer ?
#
loop_
_entity_poly.entity_id
_entity_poly.type
_entity_poly.pdbx_seq_one_letter_code
_entity_poly.pdbx_strand_id
1 'polypeptide(L)'
;MEPIQQRDEIITKRFLFLLEKIIKAINDYQMIKKGDKILMAVSGGKDSLTTMHFLDYLQKKKIFDFKMLVCNVDLGYGCASPHLLKEHFKSFNID
;
A
#
# COMPACT_ATOMS: atom_id res chain seq x y z
N MET A 1 -11.52 -13.45 -12.75
CA MET A 1 -10.99 -12.85 -11.51
C MET A 1 -12.06 -11.92 -10.99
N GLU A 2 -12.52 -12.09 -9.76
CA GLU A 2 -13.53 -11.21 -9.15
C GLU A 2 -13.03 -9.76 -9.10
N PRO A 3 -13.89 -8.75 -9.35
CA PRO A 3 -13.50 -7.34 -9.28
C PRO A 3 -12.98 -6.97 -7.89
N ILE A 4 -11.82 -6.30 -7.83
CA ILE A 4 -11.12 -5.90 -6.59
C ILE A 4 -12.02 -5.08 -5.64
N GLN A 5 -13.02 -4.39 -6.18
CA GLN A 5 -14.00 -3.60 -5.41
C GLN A 5 -14.88 -4.42 -4.45
N GLN A 6 -14.98 -5.75 -4.58
CA GLN A 6 -15.77 -6.58 -3.66
C GLN A 6 -14.98 -7.05 -2.42
N ARG A 7 -13.67 -6.77 -2.30
CA ARG A 7 -12.86 -7.25 -1.15
C ARG A 7 -13.04 -6.49 0.16
N ASP A 8 -13.77 -5.38 0.15
CA ASP A 8 -13.94 -4.50 1.32
C ASP A 8 -14.82 -5.10 2.43
N GLU A 9 -15.44 -6.27 2.23
CA GLU A 9 -16.46 -6.81 3.14
C GLU A 9 -15.95 -7.67 4.31
N ILE A 10 -14.66 -8.02 4.39
CA ILE A 10 -14.15 -8.83 5.52
C ILE A 10 -13.00 -8.12 6.24
N ILE A 11 -13.37 -7.16 7.09
CA ILE A 11 -12.46 -6.56 8.06
C ILE A 11 -12.27 -7.53 9.23
N THR A 12 -11.10 -8.17 9.30
CA THR A 12 -10.77 -9.07 10.41
C THR A 12 -10.21 -8.30 11.62
N LYS A 13 -10.30 -8.90 12.82
CA LYS A 13 -9.65 -8.36 14.03
C LYS A 13 -8.15 -8.11 13.85
N ARG A 14 -7.46 -8.94 13.06
CA ARG A 14 -6.03 -8.78 12.74
C ARG A 14 -5.78 -7.57 11.86
N PHE A 15 -6.64 -7.33 10.88
CA PHE A 15 -6.55 -6.15 10.02
C PHE A 15 -6.68 -4.86 10.84
N LEU A 16 -7.72 -4.77 11.68
CA LEU A 16 -7.93 -3.60 12.55
C LEU A 16 -6.75 -3.37 13.49
N PHE A 17 -6.25 -4.43 14.12
CA PHE A 17 -5.07 -4.36 14.96
C PHE A 17 -3.85 -3.76 14.23
N LEU A 18 -3.57 -4.21 13.01
CA LEU A 18 -2.45 -3.67 12.23
C LEU A 18 -2.70 -2.22 11.78
N LEU A 19 -3.92 -1.91 11.35
CA LEU A 19 -4.31 -0.56 10.95
C LEU A 19 -4.10 0.45 12.09
N GLU A 20 -4.53 0.10 13.32
CA GLU A 20 -4.31 0.92 14.51
C GLU A 20 -2.83 1.16 14.79
N LYS A 21 -1.98 0.13 14.66
CA LYS A 21 -0.53 0.26 14.85
C LYS A 21 0.11 1.16 13.80
N ILE A 22 -0.32 1.06 12.55
CA ILE A 22 0.18 1.89 11.44
C ILE A 22 -0.22 3.35 11.64
N ILE A 23 -1.49 3.62 11.94
CA ILE A 23 -1.97 4.99 12.23
C ILE A 23 -1.21 5.58 13.42
N LYS A 24 -1.02 4.79 14.48
CA LYS A 24 -0.23 5.21 15.64
C LYS A 24 1.19 5.59 15.25
N ALA A 25 1.88 4.75 14.46
CA ALA A 25 3.24 5.05 14.02
C ALA A 25 3.31 6.32 13.17
N ILE A 26 2.39 6.50 12.20
CA ILE A 26 2.34 7.70 11.36
C ILE A 26 2.20 8.97 12.22
N ASN A 27 1.33 8.93 13.24
CA ASN A 27 1.10 10.07 14.13
C ASN A 27 2.25 10.31 15.12
N ASP A 28 2.73 9.25 15.79
CA ASP A 28 3.78 9.35 16.80
C ASP A 28 5.09 9.90 16.20
N TYR A 29 5.39 9.55 14.94
CA TYR A 29 6.61 9.98 14.25
C TYR A 29 6.38 11.06 13.18
N GLN A 30 5.16 11.57 13.05
CA GLN A 30 4.78 12.57 12.02
C GLN A 30 5.25 12.19 10.60
N MET A 31 5.11 10.91 10.24
CA MET A 31 5.68 10.35 9.00
C MET A 31 5.02 10.89 7.73
N ILE A 32 3.75 11.28 7.82
CA ILE A 32 2.95 11.79 6.70
C ILE A 32 2.32 13.11 7.11
N LYS A 33 2.53 14.15 6.30
CA LYS A 33 1.91 15.46 6.44
C LYS A 33 0.89 15.68 5.33
N LYS A 34 -0.03 16.61 5.59
CA LYS A 34 -1.07 16.97 4.62
C LYS A 34 -0.46 17.47 3.31
N GLY A 35 -0.85 16.84 2.21
CA GLY A 35 -0.43 17.18 0.86
C GLY A 35 0.88 16.51 0.41
N ASP A 36 1.45 15.63 1.23
CA ASP A 36 2.68 14.92 0.87
C ASP A 36 2.51 14.08 -0.39
N LYS A 37 3.61 13.98 -1.16
CA LYS A 37 3.75 13.02 -2.25
C LYS A 37 4.79 11.99 -1.84
N ILE A 38 4.35 10.76 -1.63
CA ILE A 38 5.16 9.67 -1.09
C ILE A 38 5.53 8.72 -2.23
N LEU A 39 6.84 8.47 -2.40
CA LEU A 39 7.33 7.37 -3.23
C LEU A 39 7.56 6.15 -2.35
N MET A 40 6.80 5.08 -2.60
CA MET A 40 6.90 3.85 -1.85
C MET A 40 7.74 2.81 -2.60
N ALA A 41 8.81 2.34 -1.98
CA ALA A 41 9.58 1.22 -2.49
C ALA A 41 8.83 -0.11 -2.24
N VAL A 42 8.53 -0.85 -3.30
CA VAL A 42 7.87 -2.16 -3.23
C VAL A 42 8.77 -3.20 -3.89
N SER A 43 9.21 -4.19 -3.13
CA SER A 43 10.09 -5.26 -3.62
C SER A 43 9.33 -6.47 -4.18
N GLY A 44 8.01 -6.48 -4.02
CA GLY A 44 7.15 -7.64 -4.28
C GLY A 44 7.07 -8.64 -3.12
N GLY A 45 7.82 -8.41 -2.04
CA GLY A 45 7.68 -9.16 -0.80
C GLY A 45 6.39 -8.81 -0.05
N LYS A 46 5.90 -9.77 0.75
CA LYS A 46 4.66 -9.63 1.52
C LYS A 46 4.62 -8.39 2.40
N ASP A 47 5.75 -7.99 3.00
CA ASP A 47 5.80 -6.85 3.91
C ASP A 47 5.57 -5.54 3.14
N SER A 48 6.32 -5.33 2.04
CA SER A 48 6.17 -4.15 1.20
C SER A 48 4.79 -4.05 0.53
N LEU A 49 4.23 -5.18 0.07
CA LEU A 49 2.88 -5.22 -0.49
C LEU A 49 1.81 -4.94 0.58
N THR A 50 1.97 -5.50 1.79
CA THR A 50 1.05 -5.27 2.90
C THR A 50 1.03 -3.80 3.30
N THR A 51 2.20 -3.18 3.45
CA THR A 51 2.30 -1.75 3.73
C THR A 51 1.65 -0.92 2.63
N MET A 52 1.83 -1.29 1.36
CA MET A 52 1.23 -0.59 0.22
C MET A 52 -0.30 -0.65 0.28
N HIS A 53 -0.86 -1.82 0.58
CA HIS A 53 -2.31 -1.99 0.75
C HIS A 53 -2.87 -1.19 1.93
N PHE A 54 -2.15 -1.09 3.06
CA PHE A 54 -2.59 -0.24 4.17
C PHE A 54 -2.54 1.25 3.82
N LEU A 55 -1.49 1.71 3.15
CA LEU A 55 -1.40 3.11 2.73
C LEU A 55 -2.47 3.45 1.68
N ASP A 56 -2.72 2.58 0.71
CA ASP A 56 -3.82 2.70 -0.24
C ASP A 56 -5.18 2.78 0.46
N TYR A 57 -5.43 1.90 1.45
CA TYR A 57 -6.65 1.93 2.26
C TYR A 57 -6.81 3.27 3.01
N LEU A 58 -5.75 3.73 3.69
CA LEU A 58 -5.74 5.00 4.43
C LEU A 58 -6.01 6.20 3.52
N GLN A 59 -5.42 6.21 2.32
CA GLN A 59 -5.63 7.25 1.32
C GLN A 59 -7.08 7.24 0.80
N LYS A 60 -7.61 6.07 0.41
CA LYS A 60 -9.00 5.91 -0.09
C LYS A 60 -10.04 6.31 0.96
N LYS A 61 -9.79 5.99 2.23
CA LYS A 61 -10.64 6.41 3.36
C LYS A 61 -10.39 7.85 3.81
N LYS A 62 -9.47 8.58 3.18
CA LYS A 62 -9.10 9.97 3.51
C LYS A 62 -8.71 10.17 4.98
N ILE A 63 -8.12 9.15 5.61
CA ILE A 63 -7.62 9.24 6.99
C ILE A 63 -6.38 10.15 7.03
N PHE A 64 -5.55 10.07 5.99
CA PHE A 64 -4.45 11.00 5.73
C PHE A 64 -4.58 11.54 4.31
N ASP A 65 -4.19 12.81 4.11
CA ASP A 65 -4.22 13.49 2.82
C ASP A 65 -2.82 13.48 2.20
N PHE A 66 -2.59 12.55 1.30
CA PHE A 66 -1.33 12.38 0.58
C PHE A 66 -1.57 11.73 -0.78
N LYS A 67 -0.61 11.85 -1.69
CA LYS A 67 -0.51 11.06 -2.93
C LYS A 67 0.60 10.02 -2.79
N MET A 68 0.41 8.85 -3.40
CA MET A 68 1.37 7.76 -3.35
C MET A 68 1.70 7.29 -4.76
N LEU A 69 2.99 7.10 -5.04
CA LEU A 69 3.50 6.40 -6.21
C LEU A 69 4.30 5.18 -5.74
N VAL A 70 4.36 4.13 -6.56
CA VAL A 70 5.12 2.93 -6.23
C VAL A 70 6.33 2.78 -7.14
N CYS A 71 7.48 2.45 -6.55
CA CYS A 71 8.70 2.12 -7.26
C CYS A 71 9.16 0.71 -6.90
N ASN A 72 9.33 -0.12 -7.92
CA ASN A 72 10.01 -1.40 -7.80
C ASN A 72 11.34 -1.34 -8.56
N VAL A 73 12.42 -1.77 -7.92
CA VAL A 73 13.75 -1.89 -8.55
C VAL A 73 13.96 -3.35 -8.95
N ASP A 74 14.06 -3.60 -10.26
CA ASP A 74 14.44 -4.92 -10.76
C ASP A 74 15.96 -5.11 -10.62
N LEU A 75 16.35 -6.11 -9.82
CA LEU A 75 17.74 -6.45 -9.56
C LEU A 75 18.32 -7.43 -10.59
N GLY A 76 17.50 -7.97 -11.49
CA GLY A 76 17.94 -8.92 -12.52
C GLY A 76 18.13 -10.37 -12.06
N TYR A 77 17.87 -10.69 -10.79
CA TYR A 77 18.03 -12.05 -10.23
C TYR A 77 16.80 -12.96 -10.42
N GLY A 78 15.75 -12.52 -11.10
CA GLY A 78 14.55 -13.33 -11.41
C GLY A 78 13.65 -13.65 -10.20
N CYS A 79 13.94 -13.13 -9.01
CA CYS A 79 13.17 -13.40 -7.78
C CYS A 79 11.81 -12.70 -7.72
N ALA A 80 11.59 -11.66 -8.54
CA ALA A 80 10.32 -10.97 -8.69
C ALA A 80 10.00 -10.84 -10.17
N SER A 81 8.71 -10.81 -10.52
CA SER A 81 8.25 -10.51 -11.87
C SER A 81 7.80 -9.05 -11.93
N PRO A 82 8.59 -8.13 -12.52
CA PRO A 82 8.21 -6.72 -12.62
C PRO A 82 6.88 -6.52 -13.35
N HIS A 83 6.59 -7.40 -14.32
CA HIS A 83 5.33 -7.35 -15.07
C HIS A 83 4.12 -7.60 -14.17
N LEU A 84 4.16 -8.66 -13.35
CA LEU A 84 3.08 -8.99 -12.42
C LEU A 84 2.90 -7.89 -11.36
N LEU A 85 4.00 -7.31 -10.86
CA LEU A 85 3.93 -6.19 -9.92
C LEU A 85 3.28 -4.96 -10.56
N LYS A 86 3.66 -4.64 -11.80
CA LYS A 86 3.07 -3.53 -12.55
C LYS A 86 1.57 -3.72 -12.79
N GLU A 87 1.14 -4.92 -13.16
CA GLU A 87 -0.28 -5.24 -13.31
C GLU A 87 -1.03 -5.14 -11.98
N HIS A 88 -0.41 -5.63 -10.90
CA HIS A 88 -0.96 -5.51 -9.55
C HIS A 88 -1.16 -4.05 -9.16
N PHE A 89 -0.15 -3.17 -9.29
CA PHE A 89 -0.29 -1.75 -8.90
C PHE A 89 -1.37 -1.02 -9.71
N LYS A 90 -1.43 -1.27 -11.02
CA LYS A 90 -2.49 -0.73 -11.90
C LYS A 90 -3.88 -1.15 -11.44
N SER A 91 -4.04 -2.38 -10.98
CA SER A 91 -5.33 -2.89 -10.50
C SER A 91 -5.86 -2.16 -9.24
N PHE A 92 -4.97 -1.48 -8.50
CA PHE A 92 -5.31 -0.64 -7.35
C PHE A 92 -5.41 0.87 -7.71
N ASN A 93 -5.23 1.23 -8.97
CA ASN A 93 -5.10 2.60 -9.47
C ASN A 93 -3.91 3.37 -8.85
N ILE A 94 -2.79 2.68 -8.68
CA ILE A 94 -1.54 3.27 -8.19
C ILE A 94 -0.58 3.42 -9.38
N ASP A 95 0.02 4.60 -9.49
CA ASP A 95 1.03 4.96 -10.50
C ASP A 95 2.36 4.22 -10.28
#